data_AF-A0AA39XJ50-F1
#
_entry.id   AF-A0AA39XJ50-F1
#
_cell.length_a   1.000
_cell.length_b   1.000
_cell.length_c   1.000
_cell.angle_alpha   90.00
_cell.angle_beta   90.00
_cell.angle_gamma   90.00
#
_symmetry.space_group_name_H-M   'P 1'
#
loop_
_entity.id
_entity.type
_entity.pdbx_description
1 polymer ?
#
loop_
_entity_poly.entity_id
_entity_poly.type
_entity_poly.pdbx_seq_one_letter_code
_entity_poly.pdbx_strand_id
1 'polypeptide(L)'
;MRQPPLTTAKRNLLSATSKNKPTPDQPASPPISRDLDFPPLATTPIHNPHITMANRQLARDMQVEFQARFNAKQARREAQKAAKQDNELKKQIQNLLKKGETAQAAQKARMLLAKQAIAAQMDQAADMAELSVAQIQANNAMNRMTYMMSQSSRTMNRAQKSVNPEKTLLTLDQFKQQNEEYAMSNGIYQDAMTQSTSVQVSDDAVHELLGKLADDAGVELNQELTAASTSKVDPVKETSEPTAEEEDALQQRLRALRA
;
A
#
# COMPACT_ATOMS: atom_id res chain seq x y z
N MET A 1 26.94 59.97 -32.75
CA MET A 1 26.67 60.55 -34.08
C MET A 1 26.67 59.43 -35.12
N ARG A 2 25.67 59.46 -36.02
CA ARG A 2 25.53 58.78 -37.32
C ARG A 2 25.30 57.25 -37.40
N GLN A 3 24.06 56.91 -37.79
CA GLN A 3 23.71 55.77 -38.66
C GLN A 3 23.89 56.16 -40.17
N PRO A 4 23.31 55.43 -41.17
CA PRO A 4 23.79 54.27 -41.96
C PRO A 4 23.85 54.61 -43.48
N PRO A 5 23.88 53.66 -44.45
CA PRO A 5 22.66 53.36 -45.25
C PRO A 5 22.55 51.89 -45.77
N LEU A 6 21.37 51.23 -45.71
CA LEU A 6 20.28 51.09 -46.71
C LEU A 6 20.59 50.22 -47.94
N THR A 7 19.66 49.28 -48.23
CA THR A 7 18.98 49.04 -49.54
C THR A 7 18.22 47.68 -49.46
N THR A 8 16.87 47.63 -49.28
CA THR A 8 15.79 47.63 -50.33
C THR A 8 15.34 46.19 -50.65
N ALA A 9 14.07 45.79 -50.82
CA ALA A 9 12.75 46.40 -50.70
C ALA A 9 11.64 45.33 -50.95
N LYS A 10 10.38 45.83 -50.95
CA LYS A 10 9.07 45.27 -51.40
C LYS A 10 8.30 44.62 -50.25
N ARG A 11 7.35 45.27 -49.55
CA ARG A 11 6.20 46.14 -49.92
C ARG A 11 5.31 45.53 -51.00
N ASN A 12 4.11 45.12 -50.58
CA ASN A 12 2.87 45.39 -51.30
C ASN A 12 1.73 45.59 -50.29
N LEU A 13 1.25 46.84 -50.23
CA LEU A 13 -0.09 47.21 -49.80
C LEU A 13 -0.91 47.38 -51.07
N LEU A 14 -2.15 46.90 -51.11
CA LEU A 14 -3.22 47.59 -51.82
C LEU A 14 -4.53 47.49 -51.06
N SER A 15 -5.08 48.66 -50.78
CA SER A 15 -6.41 48.99 -50.25
C SER A 15 -7.36 49.35 -51.40
N ALA A 16 -8.65 49.00 -51.31
CA ALA A 16 -9.81 49.77 -51.82
C ALA A 16 -11.11 48.98 -51.49
N THR A 17 -12.02 49.45 -50.61
CA THR A 17 -13.17 50.34 -50.85
C THR A 17 -14.28 49.76 -51.74
N SER A 18 -15.48 49.47 -51.19
CA SER A 18 -16.78 49.83 -51.80
C SER A 18 -17.97 49.59 -50.86
N LYS A 19 -19.07 50.30 -51.16
CA LYS A 19 -20.18 50.77 -50.31
C LYS A 19 -21.44 49.87 -50.34
N ASN A 20 -22.11 49.78 -49.17
CA ASN A 20 -23.56 50.04 -48.90
C ASN A 20 -24.68 49.32 -49.70
N LYS A 21 -25.53 48.52 -49.03
CA LYS A 21 -27.02 48.62 -49.01
C LYS A 21 -27.66 47.75 -47.89
N PRO A 22 -28.79 48.15 -47.25
CA PRO A 22 -29.32 47.55 -46.01
C PRO A 22 -30.62 46.71 -46.21
N THR A 23 -31.03 45.94 -45.19
CA THR A 23 -32.44 45.61 -44.80
C THR A 23 -32.46 44.73 -43.51
N PRO A 24 -33.58 44.62 -42.77
CA PRO A 24 -33.61 44.85 -41.31
C PRO A 24 -34.16 43.67 -40.47
N ASP A 25 -34.34 43.94 -39.18
CA ASP A 25 -35.15 43.23 -38.18
C ASP A 25 -34.56 42.02 -37.44
N GLN A 26 -34.02 42.29 -36.24
CA GLN A 26 -34.49 41.62 -35.02
C GLN A 26 -34.12 42.41 -33.75
N PRO A 27 -34.98 42.37 -32.69
CA PRO A 27 -35.10 43.43 -31.70
C PRO A 27 -34.10 43.35 -30.53
N ALA A 28 -33.86 44.54 -29.97
CA ALA A 28 -33.00 44.84 -28.83
C ALA A 28 -33.38 44.09 -27.54
N SER A 29 -32.35 43.63 -26.81
CA SER A 29 -32.43 43.36 -25.37
C SER A 29 -31.73 44.49 -24.61
N PRO A 30 -32.33 45.06 -23.55
CA PRO A 30 -31.79 46.24 -22.87
C PRO A 30 -30.66 45.90 -21.89
N PRO A 31 -29.74 46.83 -21.60
CA PRO A 31 -28.70 46.64 -20.58
C PRO A 31 -29.24 47.08 -19.21
N ILE A 32 -29.07 46.24 -18.18
CA ILE A 32 -29.25 46.67 -16.79
C ILE A 32 -28.01 46.27 -16.00
N SER A 33 -27.17 47.27 -15.73
CA SER A 33 -26.15 47.25 -14.70
C SER A 33 -26.81 47.16 -13.32
N ARG A 34 -26.33 46.26 -12.46
CA ARG A 34 -26.37 46.44 -11.01
C ARG A 34 -25.08 45.90 -10.40
N ASP A 35 -24.24 46.85 -10.04
CA ASP A 35 -23.17 46.69 -9.06
C ASP A 35 -23.72 46.02 -7.79
N LEU A 36 -23.21 44.84 -7.47
CA LEU A 36 -23.20 44.29 -6.13
C LEU A 36 -21.78 43.80 -5.88
N ASP A 37 -20.98 44.68 -5.28
CA ASP A 37 -19.72 44.37 -4.63
C ASP A 37 -19.92 43.18 -3.68
N PHE A 38 -19.48 41.99 -4.10
CA PHE A 38 -19.21 40.89 -3.18
C PHE A 38 -17.79 41.11 -2.63
N PRO A 39 -17.59 41.23 -1.31
CA PRO A 39 -16.24 41.27 -0.76
C PRO A 39 -15.53 39.95 -1.11
N PRO A 40 -14.25 39.97 -1.53
CA PRO A 40 -13.54 38.75 -1.86
C PRO A 40 -13.48 37.87 -0.62
N LEU A 41 -13.92 36.63 -0.76
CA LEU A 41 -13.69 35.58 0.23
C LEU A 41 -12.19 35.52 0.51
N ALA A 42 -11.78 36.14 1.61
CA ALA A 42 -10.45 35.95 2.17
C ALA A 42 -10.35 34.47 2.52
N THR A 43 -9.70 33.72 1.64
CA THR A 43 -9.18 32.38 1.91
C THR A 43 -8.05 32.55 2.93
N THR A 44 -8.42 32.85 4.18
CA THR A 44 -7.51 32.69 5.29
C THR A 44 -7.14 31.21 5.28
N PRO A 45 -5.85 30.85 5.13
CA PRO A 45 -5.45 29.47 5.27
C PRO A 45 -5.85 29.10 6.69
N ILE A 46 -6.82 28.18 6.83
CA ILE A 46 -7.12 27.55 8.12
C ILE A 46 -5.85 26.81 8.50
N HIS A 47 -4.94 27.50 9.19
CA HIS A 47 -3.77 26.91 9.81
C HIS A 47 -4.32 26.03 10.93
N ASN A 48 -4.60 24.78 10.58
CA ASN A 48 -5.04 23.78 11.51
C ASN A 48 -3.77 23.32 12.25
N PRO A 49 -3.50 23.78 13.49
CA PRO A 49 -2.22 23.52 14.15
C PRO A 49 -1.97 22.02 14.32
N HIS A 50 -3.03 21.20 14.31
CA HIS A 50 -2.95 19.75 14.43
C HIS A 50 -2.41 19.04 13.18
N ILE A 51 -2.56 19.63 11.98
CA ILE A 51 -1.99 19.11 10.73
C ILE A 51 -0.51 19.52 10.64
N THR A 52 -0.20 20.76 11.07
CA THR A 52 1.18 21.27 11.10
C THR A 52 2.05 20.53 12.12
N MET A 53 1.52 20.19 13.29
CA MET A 53 2.23 19.44 14.34
C MET A 53 2.55 17.99 13.92
N ALA A 54 1.62 17.31 13.25
CA ALA A 54 1.80 15.93 12.78
C ALA A 54 2.87 15.83 11.68
N ASN A 55 2.85 16.74 10.71
CA ASN A 55 3.88 16.80 9.66
C ASN A 55 5.26 17.15 10.22
N ARG A 56 5.30 17.98 11.28
CA ARG A 56 6.56 18.33 11.96
C ARG A 56 7.13 17.15 12.76
N GLN A 57 6.28 16.34 13.38
CA GLN A 57 6.69 15.11 14.08
C GLN A 57 7.30 14.11 13.08
N LEU A 58 6.60 13.85 11.96
CA LEU A 58 7.09 12.95 10.91
C LEU A 58 8.42 13.40 10.31
N ALA A 59 8.61 14.70 10.10
CA ALA A 59 9.88 15.25 9.61
C ALA A 59 11.03 15.04 10.60
N ARG A 60 10.77 15.19 11.92
CA ARG A 60 11.77 14.90 12.95
C ARG A 60 12.08 13.41 13.03
N ASP A 61 11.08 12.55 13.01
CA ASP A 61 11.24 11.10 13.04
C ASP A 61 12.09 10.62 11.85
N MET A 62 11.86 11.16 10.65
CA MET A 62 12.69 10.91 9.47
C MET A 62 14.13 11.41 9.64
N GLN A 63 14.32 12.62 10.19
CA GLN A 63 15.66 13.18 10.38
C GLN A 63 16.47 12.36 11.40
N VAL A 64 15.85 11.95 12.49
CA VAL A 64 16.48 11.12 13.53
C VAL A 64 16.85 9.75 12.97
N GLU A 65 15.94 9.10 12.23
CA GLU A 65 16.22 7.83 11.59
C GLU A 65 17.37 7.94 10.57
N PHE A 66 17.36 8.99 9.75
CA PHE A 66 18.41 9.23 8.76
C PHE A 66 19.78 9.45 9.43
N GLN A 67 19.84 10.27 10.49
CA GLN A 67 21.07 10.50 11.23
C GLN A 67 21.57 9.21 11.88
N ALA A 68 20.68 8.41 12.46
CA ALA A 68 21.03 7.12 13.06
C ALA A 68 21.59 6.14 12.01
N ARG A 69 20.94 6.04 10.83
CA ARG A 69 21.42 5.22 9.69
C ARG A 69 22.80 5.67 9.21
N PHE A 70 23.01 6.99 9.13
CA PHE A 70 24.31 7.55 8.74
C PHE A 70 25.39 7.17 9.75
N ASN A 71 25.12 7.35 11.04
CA ASN A 71 26.07 7.03 12.11
C ASN A 71 26.40 5.54 12.14
N ALA A 72 25.40 4.65 12.02
CA ALA A 72 25.60 3.21 11.95
C ALA A 72 26.48 2.83 10.75
N LYS A 73 26.24 3.43 9.57
CA LYS A 73 27.07 3.21 8.38
C LYS A 73 28.50 3.69 8.55
N GLN A 74 28.72 4.81 9.23
CA GLN A 74 30.07 5.29 9.53
C GLN A 74 30.78 4.35 10.51
N ALA A 75 30.12 3.93 11.59
CA ALA A 75 30.66 2.96 12.55
C ALA A 75 31.08 1.65 11.83
N ARG A 76 30.22 1.13 10.93
CA ARG A 76 30.53 -0.09 10.16
C ARG A 76 31.73 0.09 9.23
N ARG A 77 31.90 1.26 8.60
CA ARG A 77 33.07 1.55 7.76
C ARG A 77 34.36 1.62 8.58
N GLU A 78 34.32 2.25 9.75
CA GLU A 78 35.48 2.35 10.64
C GLU A 78 35.90 0.97 11.14
N ALA A 79 34.94 0.13 11.52
CA ALA A 79 35.22 -1.25 11.93
C ALA A 79 35.83 -2.08 10.78
N GLN A 80 35.28 -1.99 9.56
CA GLN A 80 35.88 -2.63 8.38
C GLN A 80 37.28 -2.12 8.04
N LYS A 81 37.55 -0.82 8.27
CA LYS A 81 38.88 -0.24 8.06
C LYS A 81 39.87 -0.80 9.08
N ALA A 82 39.47 -0.96 10.34
CA ALA A 82 40.28 -1.61 11.36
C ALA A 82 40.61 -3.06 10.98
N ALA A 83 39.62 -3.85 10.54
CA ALA A 83 39.82 -5.23 10.11
C ALA A 83 40.78 -5.38 8.91
N LYS A 84 40.81 -4.40 8.00
CA LYS A 84 41.76 -4.40 6.87
C LYS A 84 43.22 -4.21 7.31
N GLN A 85 43.46 -3.40 8.34
CA GLN A 85 44.81 -3.17 8.86
C GLN A 85 45.42 -4.43 9.50
N ASP A 86 44.59 -5.34 10.01
CA ASP A 86 45.04 -6.61 10.58
C ASP A 86 45.74 -7.50 9.53
N ASN A 87 45.30 -7.45 8.27
CA ASN A 87 45.91 -8.22 7.20
C ASN A 87 47.32 -7.73 6.84
N GLU A 88 47.57 -6.43 6.93
CA GLU A 88 48.90 -5.85 6.70
C GLU A 88 49.87 -6.27 7.81
N LEU A 89 49.42 -6.23 9.07
CA LEU A 89 50.20 -6.67 10.22
C LEU A 89 50.50 -8.17 10.17
N LYS A 90 49.54 -9.01 9.74
CA LYS A 90 49.77 -10.46 9.49
C LYS A 90 50.88 -10.69 8.47
N LYS A 91 50.87 -9.97 7.34
CA LYS A 91 51.95 -10.07 6.33
C LYS A 91 53.31 -9.63 6.89
N GLN A 92 53.35 -8.56 7.68
CA GLN A 92 54.58 -8.11 8.32
C GLN A 92 55.13 -9.14 9.31
N ILE A 93 54.27 -9.78 10.11
CA ILE A 93 54.66 -10.87 11.02
C ILE A 93 55.23 -12.05 10.23
N GLN A 94 54.57 -12.46 9.14
CA GLN A 94 55.08 -13.52 8.27
C GLN A 94 56.47 -13.20 7.69
N ASN A 95 56.71 -11.95 7.30
CA ASN A 95 58.00 -11.52 6.81
C ASN A 95 59.10 -11.54 7.90
N LEU A 96 58.77 -11.14 9.13
CA LEU A 96 59.71 -11.20 10.26
C LEU A 96 60.05 -12.65 10.64
N LEU A 97 59.06 -13.55 10.58
CA LEU A 97 59.27 -14.98 10.81
C LEU A 97 60.19 -15.59 9.75
N LYS A 98 60.03 -15.23 8.47
CA LYS A 98 60.95 -15.66 7.39
C LYS A 98 62.38 -15.17 7.58
N LYS A 99 62.56 -14.02 8.23
CA LYS A 99 63.88 -13.42 8.54
C LYS A 99 64.52 -14.00 9.82
N GLY A 100 63.81 -14.82 10.59
CA GLY A 100 64.30 -15.39 11.84
C GLY A 100 64.24 -14.44 13.06
N GLU A 101 63.63 -13.27 12.92
CA GLU A 101 63.51 -12.27 14.00
C GLU A 101 62.31 -12.59 14.93
N THR A 102 62.43 -13.66 15.71
CA THR A 102 61.35 -14.21 16.55
C THR A 102 60.84 -13.24 17.63
N ALA A 103 61.73 -12.46 18.25
CA ALA A 103 61.37 -11.49 19.28
C ALA A 103 60.50 -10.34 18.73
N GLN A 104 60.86 -9.78 17.57
CA GLN A 104 60.08 -8.72 16.92
C GLN A 104 58.75 -9.24 16.37
N ALA A 105 58.75 -10.46 15.81
CA ALA A 105 57.53 -11.13 15.38
C ALA A 105 56.54 -11.34 16.55
N ALA A 106 57.03 -11.77 17.72
CA ALA A 106 56.22 -11.95 18.91
C ALA A 106 55.61 -10.62 19.41
N GLN A 107 56.36 -9.53 19.40
CA GLN A 107 55.84 -8.22 19.77
C GLN A 107 54.74 -7.75 18.81
N LYS A 108 54.94 -7.88 17.49
CA LYS A 108 53.90 -7.54 16.51
C LYS A 108 52.68 -8.44 16.60
N ALA A 109 52.84 -9.72 16.94
CA ALA A 109 51.73 -10.64 17.16
C ALA A 109 50.87 -10.22 18.38
N ARG A 110 51.50 -9.77 19.48
CA ARG A 110 50.77 -9.21 20.63
C ARG A 110 49.97 -7.96 20.24
N MET A 111 50.58 -7.06 19.46
CA MET A 111 49.91 -5.87 18.95
C MET A 111 48.73 -6.23 18.03
N LEU A 112 48.90 -7.20 17.14
CA LEU A 112 47.84 -7.70 16.27
C LEU A 112 46.67 -8.24 17.10
N LEU A 113 46.93 -9.05 18.11
CA LEU A 113 45.88 -9.63 18.95
C LEU A 113 45.11 -8.54 19.72
N ALA A 114 45.81 -7.53 20.24
CA ALA A 114 45.17 -6.36 20.86
C ALA A 114 44.31 -5.57 19.88
N LYS A 115 44.82 -5.32 18.66
CA LYS A 115 44.05 -4.64 17.60
C LYS A 115 42.83 -5.45 17.18
N GLN A 116 42.94 -6.77 17.07
CA GLN A 116 41.84 -7.65 16.71
C GLN A 116 40.73 -7.62 17.78
N ALA A 117 41.09 -7.56 19.07
CA ALA A 117 40.14 -7.40 20.15
C ALA A 117 39.40 -6.05 20.07
N ILE A 118 40.12 -4.96 19.78
CA ILE A 118 39.52 -3.63 19.57
C ILE A 118 38.61 -3.63 18.34
N ALA A 119 39.03 -4.26 17.23
CA ALA A 119 38.24 -4.37 16.01
C ALA A 119 36.93 -5.13 16.27
N ALA A 120 36.99 -6.25 17.01
CA ALA A 120 35.79 -7.00 17.41
C ALA A 120 34.85 -6.15 18.27
N GLN A 121 35.37 -5.33 19.19
CA GLN A 121 34.56 -4.40 19.97
C GLN A 121 33.92 -3.32 19.09
N MET A 122 34.62 -2.81 18.07
CA MET A 122 34.05 -1.84 17.12
C MET A 122 32.99 -2.48 16.21
N ASP A 123 33.17 -3.74 15.79
CA ASP A 123 32.15 -4.48 15.05
C ASP A 123 30.88 -4.68 15.89
N GLN A 124 31.02 -5.08 17.16
CA GLN A 124 29.90 -5.15 18.09
C GLN A 124 29.22 -3.79 18.27
N ALA A 125 29.98 -2.70 18.41
CA ALA A 125 29.40 -1.36 18.50
C ALA A 125 28.65 -0.95 17.21
N ALA A 126 29.13 -1.35 16.03
CA ALA A 126 28.45 -1.13 14.77
C ALA A 126 27.14 -1.94 14.68
N ASP A 127 27.14 -3.21 15.09
CA ASP A 127 25.94 -4.05 15.15
C ASP A 127 24.91 -3.46 16.12
N MET A 128 25.34 -2.96 17.28
CA MET A 128 24.47 -2.25 18.22
C MET A 128 23.87 -0.96 17.64
N ALA A 129 24.63 -0.24 16.82
CA ALA A 129 24.13 0.95 16.12
C ALA A 129 23.09 0.58 15.05
N GLU A 130 23.29 -0.51 14.30
CA GLU A 130 22.31 -1.04 13.34
C GLU A 130 21.03 -1.53 14.04
N LEU A 131 21.15 -2.20 15.19
CA LEU A 131 20.00 -2.58 16.02
C LEU A 131 19.21 -1.37 16.49
N SER A 132 19.90 -0.32 16.97
CA SER A 132 19.26 0.94 17.37
C SER A 132 18.47 1.58 16.22
N VAL A 133 19.02 1.54 15.00
CA VAL A 133 18.32 2.00 13.79
C VAL A 133 17.05 1.20 13.51
N ALA A 134 17.10 -0.12 13.65
CA ALA A 134 15.92 -0.99 13.49
C ALA A 134 14.85 -0.68 14.56
N GLN A 135 15.28 -0.42 15.80
CA GLN A 135 14.38 -0.06 16.89
C GLN A 135 13.74 1.33 16.69
N ILE A 136 14.51 2.31 16.20
CA ILE A 136 13.97 3.63 15.83
C ILE A 136 12.91 3.49 14.72
N GLN A 137 13.15 2.65 13.71
CA GLN A 137 12.17 2.39 12.65
C GLN A 137 10.88 1.76 13.19
N ALA A 138 11.01 0.76 14.06
CA ALA A 138 9.85 0.12 14.70
C ALA A 138 9.05 1.13 15.54
N ASN A 139 9.73 1.97 16.33
CA ASN A 139 9.09 3.02 17.11
C ASN A 139 8.40 4.07 16.21
N ASN A 140 9.02 4.47 15.11
CA ASN A 140 8.43 5.39 14.13
C ASN A 140 7.15 4.80 13.52
N ALA A 141 7.14 3.50 13.20
CA ALA A 141 5.95 2.81 12.70
C ALA A 141 4.84 2.77 13.77
N MET A 142 5.19 2.48 15.02
CA MET A 142 4.25 2.48 16.15
C MET A 142 3.66 3.89 16.40
N ASN A 143 4.47 4.94 16.28
CA ASN A 143 4.02 6.32 16.38
C ASN A 143 3.01 6.68 15.27
N ARG A 144 3.27 6.23 14.03
CA ARG A 144 2.32 6.40 12.91
C ARG A 144 1.01 5.67 13.16
N MET A 145 1.05 4.42 13.63
CA MET A 145 -0.14 3.66 13.99
C MET A 145 -0.94 4.34 15.11
N THR A 146 -0.26 4.82 16.14
CA THR A 146 -0.86 5.58 17.26
C THR A 146 -1.54 6.85 16.76
N TYR A 147 -0.92 7.56 15.82
CA TYR A 147 -1.51 8.74 15.20
C TYR A 147 -2.78 8.38 14.40
N MET A 148 -2.74 7.32 13.59
CA MET A 148 -3.94 6.86 12.86
C MET A 148 -5.07 6.46 13.79
N MET A 149 -4.75 5.78 14.90
CA MET A 149 -5.74 5.39 15.91
C MET A 149 -6.32 6.61 16.64
N SER A 150 -5.50 7.62 16.94
CA SER A 150 -5.96 8.89 17.50
C SER A 150 -6.91 9.63 16.55
N GLN A 151 -6.60 9.67 15.25
CA GLN A 151 -7.46 10.27 14.25
C GLN A 151 -8.78 9.49 14.09
N SER A 152 -8.72 8.16 14.03
CA SER A 152 -9.92 7.30 13.98
C SER A 152 -10.81 7.51 15.21
N SER A 153 -10.23 7.53 16.41
CA SER A 153 -10.97 7.79 17.66
C SER A 153 -11.66 9.17 17.65
N ARG A 154 -11.02 10.21 17.11
CA ARG A 154 -11.64 11.53 16.96
C ARG A 154 -12.78 11.52 15.95
N THR A 155 -12.62 10.84 14.82
CA THR A 155 -13.70 10.67 13.82
C THR A 155 -14.88 9.93 14.43
N MET A 156 -14.63 8.84 15.18
CA MET A 156 -15.63 8.10 15.94
C MET A 156 -16.34 8.99 16.96
N ASN A 157 -15.61 9.81 17.73
CA ASN A 157 -16.20 10.72 18.71
C ASN A 157 -17.09 11.79 18.05
N ARG A 158 -16.70 12.30 16.88
CA ARG A 158 -17.54 13.22 16.09
C ARG A 158 -18.78 12.52 15.53
N ALA A 159 -18.65 11.30 15.03
CA ALA A 159 -19.77 10.49 14.55
C ALA A 159 -20.77 10.20 15.68
N GLN A 160 -20.30 9.77 16.86
CA GLN A 160 -21.15 9.56 18.05
C GLN A 160 -21.89 10.83 18.47
N LYS A 161 -21.25 12.01 18.40
CA LYS A 161 -21.92 13.29 18.66
C LYS A 161 -22.96 13.66 17.59
N SER A 162 -22.81 13.18 16.36
CA SER A 162 -23.78 13.42 15.27
C SER A 162 -24.96 12.45 15.28
N VAL A 163 -24.81 11.27 15.89
CA VAL A 163 -25.91 10.35 16.20
C VAL A 163 -26.70 10.94 17.37
N ASN A 164 -27.58 11.87 17.05
CA ASN A 164 -28.57 12.38 17.99
C ASN A 164 -29.60 11.25 18.20
N PRO A 165 -29.74 10.69 19.41
CA PRO A 165 -30.66 9.58 19.65
C PRO A 165 -32.11 9.97 19.34
N GLU A 166 -32.50 11.23 19.55
CA GLU A 166 -33.84 11.73 19.18
C GLU A 166 -34.10 11.70 17.67
N LYS A 167 -33.14 12.12 16.84
CA LYS A 167 -33.29 12.04 15.38
C LYS A 167 -33.34 10.60 14.90
N THR A 168 -32.57 9.72 15.55
CA THR A 168 -32.57 8.28 15.23
C THR A 168 -33.91 7.64 15.56
N LEU A 169 -34.51 7.98 16.72
CA LEU A 169 -35.86 7.55 17.09
C LEU A 169 -36.91 8.05 16.09
N LEU A 170 -36.83 9.31 15.68
CA LEU A 170 -37.77 9.92 14.71
C LEU A 170 -37.68 9.26 13.32
N THR A 171 -36.46 8.96 12.85
CA THR A 171 -36.27 8.20 11.61
C THR A 171 -36.72 6.75 11.74
N LEU A 172 -36.62 6.15 12.92
CA LEU A 172 -37.07 4.79 13.17
C LEU A 172 -38.60 4.71 13.18
N ASP A 173 -39.29 5.73 13.68
CA ASP A 173 -40.74 5.83 13.58
C ASP A 173 -41.22 6.09 12.14
N GLN A 174 -40.51 6.92 11.36
CA GLN A 174 -40.76 7.03 9.92
C GLN A 174 -40.49 5.72 9.17
N PHE A 175 -39.45 4.97 9.55
CA PHE A 175 -39.17 3.67 8.98
C PHE A 175 -40.28 2.66 9.29
N LYS A 176 -40.81 2.63 10.52
CA LYS A 176 -41.98 1.80 10.85
C LYS A 176 -43.18 2.16 9.97
N GLN A 177 -43.49 3.44 9.84
CA GLN A 177 -44.61 3.91 9.04
C GLN A 177 -44.44 3.55 7.56
N GLN A 178 -43.24 3.70 7.01
CA GLN A 178 -42.92 3.29 5.64
C GLN A 178 -42.94 1.76 5.46
N ASN A 179 -42.53 0.98 6.46
CA ASN A 179 -42.59 -0.48 6.40
C ASN A 179 -44.02 -1.01 6.52
N GLU A 180 -44.87 -0.37 7.33
CA GLU A 180 -46.30 -0.67 7.38
C GLU A 180 -46.97 -0.36 6.04
N GLU A 181 -46.64 0.78 5.44
CA GLU A 181 -47.14 1.17 4.13
C GLU A 181 -46.62 0.26 3.01
N TYR A 182 -45.36 -0.16 3.08
CA TYR A 182 -44.78 -1.15 2.18
C TYR A 182 -45.43 -2.53 2.36
N ALA A 183 -45.67 -2.98 3.59
CA ALA A 183 -46.35 -4.24 3.85
C ALA A 183 -47.80 -4.23 3.36
N MET A 184 -48.51 -3.12 3.54
CA MET A 184 -49.87 -2.92 3.01
C MET A 184 -49.87 -2.90 1.47
N SER A 185 -48.93 -2.17 0.85
CA SER A 185 -48.77 -2.15 -0.61
C SER A 185 -48.41 -3.52 -1.16
N ASN A 186 -47.51 -4.26 -0.49
CA ASN A 186 -47.13 -5.61 -0.89
C ASN A 186 -48.28 -6.61 -0.67
N GLY A 187 -49.12 -6.41 0.35
CA GLY A 187 -50.37 -7.17 0.53
C GLY A 187 -51.36 -6.92 -0.62
N ILE A 188 -51.58 -5.66 -1.01
CA ILE A 188 -52.42 -5.31 -2.16
C ILE A 188 -51.81 -5.86 -3.46
N TYR A 189 -50.49 -5.78 -3.62
CA TYR A 189 -49.77 -6.36 -4.76
C TYR A 189 -49.88 -7.89 -4.78
N GLN A 190 -49.75 -8.57 -3.65
CA GLN A 190 -49.90 -10.01 -3.55
C GLN A 190 -51.32 -10.43 -3.88
N ASP A 191 -52.34 -9.74 -3.35
CA ASP A 191 -53.75 -10.00 -3.68
C ASP A 191 -54.03 -9.76 -5.17
N ALA A 192 -53.56 -8.64 -5.73
CA ALA A 192 -53.71 -8.33 -7.15
C ALA A 192 -52.93 -9.30 -8.07
N MET A 193 -51.73 -9.72 -7.66
CA MET A 193 -50.89 -10.66 -8.40
C MET A 193 -51.43 -12.09 -8.30
N THR A 194 -52.02 -12.50 -7.17
CA THR A 194 -52.70 -13.80 -7.01
C THR A 194 -53.97 -13.84 -7.86
N GLN A 195 -54.68 -12.72 -7.96
CA GLN A 195 -55.81 -12.55 -8.88
C GLN A 195 -55.38 -12.61 -10.36
N SER A 196 -54.16 -12.17 -10.69
CA SER A 196 -53.68 -12.02 -12.08
C SER A 196 -52.78 -13.17 -12.58
N THR A 197 -52.11 -13.92 -11.68
CA THR A 197 -51.08 -14.93 -12.01
C THR A 197 -51.52 -16.36 -11.68
N SER A 198 -52.75 -16.74 -11.98
CA SER A 198 -53.18 -18.16 -11.98
C SER A 198 -52.49 -19.00 -13.10
N VAL A 199 -51.27 -18.63 -13.49
CA VAL A 199 -50.41 -19.41 -14.37
C VAL A 199 -49.24 -19.87 -13.50
N GLN A 200 -49.42 -21.02 -12.87
CA GLN A 200 -48.42 -21.69 -12.04
C GLN A 200 -47.16 -21.94 -12.88
N VAL A 201 -46.00 -21.55 -12.34
CA VAL A 201 -44.70 -22.01 -12.85
C VAL A 201 -44.69 -23.53 -12.72
N SER A 202 -44.54 -24.24 -13.85
CA SER A 202 -44.51 -25.70 -13.88
C SER A 202 -43.23 -26.25 -13.25
N ASP A 203 -43.35 -27.29 -12.43
CA ASP A 203 -42.24 -27.94 -11.72
C ASP A 203 -41.08 -28.36 -12.66
N ASP A 204 -41.37 -28.68 -13.92
CA ASP A 204 -40.35 -29.00 -14.94
C ASP A 204 -39.35 -27.86 -15.18
N ALA A 205 -39.80 -26.60 -15.18
CA ALA A 205 -38.93 -25.45 -15.39
C ALA A 205 -37.98 -25.23 -14.20
N VAL A 206 -38.42 -25.62 -13.00
CA VAL A 206 -37.59 -25.61 -11.79
C VAL A 206 -36.56 -26.73 -11.85
N HIS A 207 -36.95 -27.92 -12.33
CA HIS A 207 -36.04 -29.04 -12.47
C HIS A 207 -34.94 -28.80 -13.52
N GLU A 208 -35.28 -28.20 -14.67
CA GLU A 208 -34.30 -27.83 -15.70
C GLU A 208 -33.29 -26.79 -15.17
N LEU A 209 -33.76 -25.81 -14.40
CA LEU A 209 -32.89 -24.81 -13.76
C LEU A 209 -31.95 -25.47 -12.75
N LEU A 210 -32.45 -26.39 -11.92
CA LEU A 210 -31.63 -27.10 -10.94
C LEU A 210 -30.55 -27.96 -11.61
N GLY A 211 -30.85 -28.59 -12.74
CA GLY A 211 -29.87 -29.35 -13.52
C GLY A 211 -28.73 -28.47 -14.03
N LYS A 212 -29.06 -27.32 -14.63
CA LYS A 212 -28.05 -26.37 -15.13
C LYS A 212 -27.13 -25.85 -14.02
N LEU A 213 -27.67 -25.56 -12.84
CA LEU A 213 -26.87 -25.10 -11.69
C LEU A 213 -25.96 -26.21 -11.13
N ALA A 214 -26.38 -27.47 -11.19
CA ALA A 214 -25.57 -28.60 -10.72
C ALA A 214 -24.37 -28.86 -11.64
N ASP A 215 -24.55 -28.73 -12.95
CA ASP A 215 -23.46 -28.90 -13.93
C ASP A 215 -22.38 -27.82 -13.76
N ASP A 216 -22.78 -26.55 -13.59
CA ASP A 216 -21.85 -25.44 -13.39
C ASP A 216 -20.99 -25.63 -12.11
N ALA A 217 -21.60 -26.07 -11.01
CA ALA A 217 -20.88 -26.36 -9.76
C ALA A 217 -19.89 -27.53 -9.89
N GLY A 218 -20.22 -28.55 -10.70
CA GLY A 218 -19.33 -29.68 -10.97
C GLY A 218 -18.11 -29.32 -11.82
N VAL A 219 -18.22 -28.30 -12.68
CA VAL A 219 -17.11 -27.79 -13.50
C VAL A 219 -16.15 -26.94 -12.66
N GLU A 220 -16.64 -26.12 -11.73
CA GLU A 220 -15.78 -25.31 -10.84
C GLU A 220 -14.94 -26.19 -9.91
N LEU A 221 -15.51 -27.25 -9.34
CA LEU A 221 -14.77 -28.18 -8.46
C LEU A 221 -13.61 -28.90 -9.20
N ASN A 222 -13.82 -29.27 -10.47
CA ASN A 222 -12.76 -29.87 -11.30
C ASN A 222 -11.62 -28.89 -11.61
N GLN A 223 -11.94 -27.60 -11.79
CA GLN A 223 -10.93 -26.55 -11.99
C GLN A 223 -10.10 -26.31 -10.72
N GLU A 224 -10.73 -26.30 -9.54
CA GLU A 224 -10.03 -26.17 -8.26
C GLU A 224 -9.09 -27.36 -7.97
N LEU A 225 -9.52 -28.58 -8.28
CA LEU A 225 -8.69 -29.78 -8.10
C LEU A 225 -7.45 -29.76 -9.00
N THR A 226 -7.61 -29.31 -10.25
CA THR A 226 -6.51 -29.19 -11.20
C THR A 226 -5.52 -28.10 -10.75
N ALA A 227 -6.00 -26.96 -10.27
CA ALA A 227 -5.17 -25.87 -9.75
C ALA A 227 -4.41 -26.22 -8.46
N ALA A 228 -4.97 -27.06 -7.59
CA ALA A 228 -4.32 -27.52 -6.36
C ALA A 228 -3.14 -28.47 -6.61
N SER A 229 -3.16 -29.22 -7.73
CA SER A 229 -2.12 -30.21 -8.05
C SER A 229 -0.83 -29.62 -8.64
N THR A 230 -0.86 -28.39 -9.15
CA THR A 230 0.30 -27.77 -9.85
C THR A 230 1.18 -26.89 -8.97
N SER A 231 0.89 -26.78 -7.67
CA SER A 231 1.56 -25.82 -6.77
C SER A 231 2.07 -26.45 -5.45
N LYS A 232 3.00 -27.41 -5.50
CA LYS A 232 4.01 -27.66 -4.43
C LYS A 232 5.04 -28.76 -4.79
N VAL A 233 6.26 -28.30 -5.08
CA VAL A 233 7.61 -28.87 -4.80
C VAL A 233 8.26 -29.92 -5.74
N ASP A 234 9.48 -29.56 -6.13
CA ASP A 234 10.59 -30.24 -6.84
C ASP A 234 10.99 -31.66 -6.38
N PRO A 235 11.75 -32.42 -7.20
CA PRO A 235 11.90 -33.87 -7.07
C PRO A 235 12.99 -34.25 -6.05
N VAL A 236 12.59 -34.81 -4.91
CA VAL A 236 13.48 -35.64 -4.09
C VAL A 236 13.37 -37.07 -4.60
N LYS A 237 14.51 -37.60 -5.03
CA LYS A 237 14.73 -38.98 -5.41
C LYS A 237 14.52 -39.90 -4.20
N GLU A 238 13.30 -40.40 -4.02
CA GLU A 238 13.00 -41.58 -3.20
C GLU A 238 12.65 -42.74 -4.12
N THR A 239 13.65 -43.57 -4.42
CA THR A 239 13.40 -44.98 -4.74
C THR A 239 13.18 -45.71 -3.42
N SER A 240 11.93 -45.80 -2.99
CA SER A 240 11.48 -46.79 -2.02
C SER A 240 10.49 -47.73 -2.73
N GLU A 241 11.03 -48.82 -3.28
CA GLU A 241 10.21 -49.99 -3.54
C GLU A 241 9.57 -50.41 -2.20
N PRO A 242 8.26 -50.70 -2.16
CA PRO A 242 7.60 -51.12 -0.93
C PRO A 242 8.27 -52.40 -0.43
N THR A 243 8.68 -52.39 0.84
CA THR A 243 9.25 -53.60 1.46
C THR A 243 8.15 -54.63 1.65
N ALA A 244 8.48 -55.92 1.50
CA ALA A 244 7.51 -57.03 1.56
C ALA A 244 6.63 -57.02 2.85
N GLU A 245 7.13 -56.43 3.93
CA GLU A 245 6.40 -56.28 5.20
C GLU A 245 5.25 -55.26 5.12
N GLU A 246 5.40 -54.19 4.32
CA GLU A 246 4.36 -53.18 4.13
C GLU A 246 3.26 -53.69 3.19
N GLU A 247 3.62 -54.49 2.19
CA GLU A 247 2.65 -55.17 1.32
C GLU A 247 1.81 -56.19 2.08
N ASP A 248 2.43 -56.99 2.96
CA ASP A 248 1.71 -57.96 3.80
C ASP A 248 0.73 -57.28 4.78
N ALA A 249 1.13 -56.16 5.38
CA ALA A 249 0.26 -55.38 6.27
C ALA A 249 -0.96 -54.80 5.55
N LEU A 250 -0.78 -54.35 4.29
CA LEU A 250 -1.87 -53.85 3.45
C LEU A 250 -2.80 -54.99 3.01
N GLN A 251 -2.26 -56.16 2.66
CA GLN A 251 -3.06 -57.33 2.32
C GLN A 251 -3.90 -57.82 3.51
N GLN A 252 -3.37 -57.79 4.73
CA GLN A 252 -4.13 -58.10 5.94
C GLN A 252 -5.28 -57.13 6.17
N ARG A 253 -5.06 -55.82 6.00
CA ARG A 253 -6.14 -54.81 6.08
C ARG A 253 -7.20 -55.02 5.01
N LEU A 254 -6.79 -55.34 3.77
CA LEU A 254 -7.72 -55.62 2.67
C LEU A 254 -8.53 -56.91 2.86
N ARG A 255 -7.99 -57.90 3.56
CA ARG A 255 -8.75 -59.10 3.94
C ARG A 255 -9.73 -58.81 5.06
N ALA A 256 -9.33 -58.03 6.06
CA ALA A 256 -10.22 -57.61 7.15
C ALA A 256 -11.39 -56.74 6.67
N LEU A 257 -11.22 -56.00 5.56
CA LEU A 257 -12.29 -55.19 4.96
C LEU A 257 -13.23 -55.99 4.04
N ARG A 258 -12.87 -57.23 3.68
CA ARG A 258 -13.65 -58.12 2.80
C ARG A 258 -14.37 -59.25 3.55
N ALA A 259 -14.12 -59.38 4.85
CA ALA A 259 -14.85 -60.27 5.76
C ALA A 259 -15.98 -59.47 6.44
#